data_AF-A0A9J7EU69-F1
#
_entry.id   AF-A0A9J7EU69-F1
#
_cell.length_a   1.000
_cell.length_b   1.000
_cell.length_c   1.000
_cell.angle_alpha   90.00
_cell.angle_beta   90.00
_cell.angle_gamma   90.00
#
_symmetry.space_group_name_H-M   'P 1'
#
loop_
_entity.id
_entity.type
_entity.pdbx_description
1 polymer ?
#
loop_
_entity_poly.entity_id
_entity_poly.type
_entity_poly.pdbx_seq_one_letter_code
_entity_poly.pdbx_strand_id
1 'polypeptide(L)'
;MRLTILVSVLVLGLVAAELPLAEICNEELCKLPNCRCSSTDIPGGFRPRDTPQFITLTFDDAVNVRNMATYREILYNRKNANGCPIGTTFYVSHEYSNYHLINELYNQGFEIALHSITHRTPTEFWATASYKDLKEEIADQKELIAHFANIPQESIRGVRIPFLQLAGNTSYQVMADHGLEYDSSWPTSKYLNPGLWPYTLDYASIQDCPVPPCPTASIPKPWVQPMLSFRDDRGYPCAMADSCYFTPNVTDVDAWYKLFITNFEEQYLGNRAPFGFYLHEWYLESQPGVKAAYIKFLDTVTRLSDVFLVNHGEVLDWVKNPVPLNEYMKKPCRSFTPTNCAMRPCNTFEPNNGKYYWFDICTSCPLFYPWVGNPLGA
;
A
#
# COMPACT_ATOMS: atom_id res chain seq x y z
N MET A 1 62.14 -5.65 -38.08
CA MET A 1 60.71 -5.31 -38.23
C MET A 1 59.98 -5.89 -37.03
N ARG A 2 59.76 -5.10 -35.97
CA ARG A 2 59.00 -5.53 -34.79
C ARG A 2 57.54 -5.15 -35.02
N LEU A 3 56.67 -6.16 -35.10
CA LEU A 3 55.24 -5.98 -35.32
C LEU A 3 54.56 -5.92 -33.94
N THR A 4 54.17 -4.73 -33.51
CA THR A 4 53.45 -4.50 -32.26
C THR A 4 51.96 -4.68 -32.54
N ILE A 5 51.35 -5.73 -31.99
CA ILE A 5 49.90 -5.97 -32.07
C ILE A 5 49.25 -5.15 -30.94
N LEU A 6 48.52 -4.10 -31.30
CA LEU A 6 47.63 -3.40 -30.37
C LEU A 6 46.36 -4.22 -30.19
N VAL A 7 46.12 -4.73 -28.98
CA VAL A 7 44.84 -5.31 -28.59
C VAL A 7 43.98 -4.18 -28.03
N SER A 8 42.98 -3.74 -28.80
CA SER A 8 41.97 -2.78 -28.35
C SER A 8 40.95 -3.51 -27.46
N VAL A 9 41.06 -3.31 -26.15
CA VAL A 9 40.04 -3.75 -25.19
C VAL A 9 38.86 -2.78 -25.29
N LEU A 10 37.76 -3.23 -25.89
CA LEU A 10 36.49 -2.51 -25.84
C LEU A 10 35.89 -2.66 -24.44
N VAL A 11 35.96 -1.61 -23.63
CA VAL A 11 35.20 -1.50 -22.38
C VAL A 11 33.78 -1.10 -22.76
N LEU A 12 32.89 -2.08 -22.88
CA LEU A 12 31.44 -1.83 -22.95
C LEU A 12 30.98 -1.42 -21.54
N GLY A 13 30.96 -0.11 -21.28
CA GLY A 13 30.24 0.42 -20.12
C GLY A 13 28.75 0.13 -20.29
N LEU A 14 28.13 -0.55 -19.32
CA LEU A 14 26.68 -0.56 -19.20
C LEU A 14 26.24 0.86 -18.87
N VAL A 15 25.85 1.62 -19.89
CA VAL A 15 25.03 2.81 -19.71
C VAL A 15 23.67 2.29 -19.28
N ALA A 16 23.26 2.56 -18.03
CA ALA A 16 21.89 2.30 -17.60
C ALA A 16 20.97 3.02 -18.60
N ALA A 17 20.13 2.26 -19.31
CA ALA A 17 19.25 2.84 -20.31
C ALA A 17 18.33 3.86 -19.61
N GLU A 18 18.39 5.13 -20.02
CA GLU A 18 17.45 6.14 -19.55
C GLU A 18 16.04 5.69 -19.95
N LEU A 19 15.11 5.69 -18.99
CA LEU A 19 13.73 5.37 -19.30
C LEU A 19 13.12 6.41 -20.25
N PRO A 20 12.26 5.99 -21.19
CA PRO A 20 11.55 6.93 -22.05
C PRO A 20 10.61 7.80 -21.22
N LEU A 21 10.55 9.10 -21.53
CA LEU A 21 9.55 10.01 -20.97
C LEU A 21 8.15 9.53 -21.36
N ALA A 22 7.21 9.56 -20.43
CA ALA A 22 5.84 9.15 -20.72
C ALA A 22 5.14 10.20 -21.61
N GLU A 23 4.44 9.73 -22.63
CA GLU A 23 3.63 10.59 -23.50
C GLU A 23 2.25 10.87 -22.90
N ILE A 24 1.53 11.85 -23.44
CA ILE A 24 0.12 12.07 -23.09
C ILE A 24 -0.67 10.80 -23.40
N CYS A 25 -1.62 10.43 -22.52
CA CYS A 25 -2.31 9.16 -22.64
C CYS A 25 -3.06 9.01 -23.97
N ASN A 26 -2.83 7.88 -24.64
CA ASN A 26 -3.64 7.43 -25.76
C ASN A 26 -4.64 6.37 -25.27
N GLU A 27 -5.89 6.79 -25.06
CA GLU A 27 -6.96 5.91 -24.57
C GLU A 27 -7.32 4.77 -25.53
N GLU A 28 -6.98 4.85 -26.83
CA GLU A 28 -7.21 3.76 -27.77
C GLU A 28 -6.23 2.61 -27.56
N LEU A 29 -5.00 2.91 -27.14
CA LEU A 29 -3.94 1.94 -26.87
C LEU A 29 -3.94 1.48 -25.42
N CYS A 30 -4.20 2.40 -24.48
CA CYS A 30 -4.21 2.10 -23.06
C CYS A 30 -5.51 1.43 -22.62
N LYS A 31 -5.55 0.10 -22.67
CA LYS A 31 -6.75 -0.70 -22.38
C LYS A 31 -6.55 -1.63 -21.18
N LEU A 32 -7.63 -1.78 -20.41
CA LEU A 32 -7.76 -2.78 -19.35
C LEU A 32 -7.62 -4.21 -19.95
N PRO A 33 -7.08 -5.18 -19.19
CA PRO A 33 -6.69 -5.11 -17.77
C PRO A 33 -5.27 -4.61 -17.53
N ASN A 34 -4.50 -4.26 -18.57
CA ASN A 34 -3.06 -4.04 -18.44
C ASN A 34 -2.66 -2.57 -18.35
N CYS A 35 -3.46 -1.67 -18.92
CA CYS A 35 -3.17 -0.24 -18.94
C CYS A 35 -4.44 0.56 -18.61
N ARG A 36 -4.27 1.65 -17.85
CA ARG A 36 -5.30 2.66 -17.65
C ARG A 36 -4.68 4.03 -17.47
N CYS A 37 -5.16 5.03 -18.20
CA CYS A 37 -4.77 6.43 -18.01
C CYS A 37 -5.19 6.93 -16.62
N SER A 38 -4.41 7.84 -16.05
CA SER A 38 -4.83 8.62 -14.89
C SER A 38 -6.07 9.46 -15.26
N SER A 39 -7.22 9.12 -14.69
CA SER A 39 -8.49 9.80 -14.95
C SER A 39 -9.41 9.68 -13.74
N THR A 40 -10.31 10.65 -13.58
CA THR A 40 -11.42 10.62 -12.62
C THR A 40 -12.63 9.87 -13.15
N ASP A 41 -12.60 9.41 -14.41
CA ASP A 41 -13.66 8.57 -14.97
C ASP A 41 -13.70 7.20 -14.27
N ILE A 42 -14.90 6.63 -14.19
CA ILE A 42 -15.09 5.32 -13.57
C ILE A 42 -14.62 4.21 -14.53
N PRO A 43 -13.78 3.26 -14.09
CA PRO A 43 -13.42 2.09 -14.89
C PRO A 43 -14.65 1.35 -15.41
N GLY A 44 -14.64 0.98 -16.70
CA GLY A 44 -15.79 0.34 -17.36
C GLY A 44 -16.90 1.31 -17.81
N GLY A 45 -16.79 2.61 -17.52
CA GLY A 45 -17.76 3.62 -17.98
C GLY A 45 -19.12 3.53 -17.30
N PHE A 46 -19.19 2.94 -16.10
CA PHE A 46 -20.42 2.85 -15.33
C PHE A 46 -20.88 4.21 -14.78
N ARG A 47 -22.18 4.33 -14.52
CA ARG A 47 -22.70 5.47 -13.77
C ARG A 47 -22.33 5.28 -12.29
N PRO A 48 -22.06 6.35 -11.51
CA PRO A 48 -21.69 6.22 -10.11
C PRO A 48 -22.62 5.30 -9.29
N ARG A 49 -23.94 5.39 -9.50
CA ARG A 49 -24.94 4.55 -8.81
C ARG A 49 -24.84 3.04 -9.09
N ASP A 50 -24.22 2.65 -10.20
CA ASP A 50 -24.02 1.26 -10.59
C ASP A 50 -22.60 0.78 -10.23
N THR A 51 -21.80 1.61 -9.54
CA THR A 51 -20.42 1.33 -9.15
C THR A 51 -20.36 0.96 -7.66
N PRO A 52 -19.71 -0.14 -7.27
CA PRO A 52 -19.41 -0.41 -5.86
C PRO A 52 -18.60 0.72 -5.25
N GLN A 53 -18.95 1.19 -4.05
CA GLN A 53 -18.06 2.05 -3.29
C GLN A 53 -17.06 1.19 -2.53
N PHE A 54 -15.78 1.31 -2.86
CA PHE A 54 -14.72 0.65 -2.10
C PHE A 54 -14.21 1.53 -0.97
N ILE A 55 -13.97 0.90 0.18
CA ILE A 55 -13.23 1.49 1.30
C ILE A 55 -11.98 0.64 1.52
N THR A 56 -10.80 1.27 1.50
CA THR A 56 -9.52 0.60 1.81
C THR A 56 -9.01 1.09 3.15
N LEU A 57 -9.17 0.24 4.18
CA LEU A 57 -8.57 0.48 5.49
C LEU A 57 -7.10 0.07 5.45
N THR A 58 -6.20 0.91 5.94
CA THR A 58 -4.79 0.56 6.01
C THR A 58 -4.14 0.91 7.35
N PHE A 59 -3.20 0.07 7.75
CA PHE A 59 -2.32 0.32 8.89
C PHE A 59 -0.87 0.21 8.42
N ASP A 60 -0.10 1.25 8.72
CA ASP A 60 1.32 1.31 8.37
C ASP A 60 2.18 0.92 9.59
N ASP A 61 3.45 0.58 9.31
CA ASP A 61 4.49 0.18 10.26
C ASP A 61 4.44 -1.26 10.81
N ALA A 62 5.28 -1.52 11.81
CA ALA A 62 5.55 -2.84 12.34
C ALA A 62 4.32 -3.47 12.99
N VAL A 63 4.07 -4.74 12.73
CA VAL A 63 3.01 -5.52 13.41
C VAL A 63 3.59 -6.18 14.64
N ASN A 64 3.04 -5.94 15.83
CA ASN A 64 3.56 -6.50 17.08
C ASN A 64 2.45 -6.74 18.10
N VAL A 65 2.82 -7.27 19.28
CA VAL A 65 1.85 -7.66 20.32
C VAL A 65 1.00 -6.50 20.84
N ARG A 66 1.47 -5.25 20.72
CA ARG A 66 0.73 -4.06 21.18
C ARG A 66 -0.43 -3.76 20.26
N ASN A 67 -0.15 -3.56 18.97
CA ASN A 67 -1.15 -3.15 18.00
C ASN A 67 -2.11 -4.29 17.60
N MET A 68 -1.69 -5.53 17.75
CA MET A 68 -2.53 -6.70 17.50
C MET A 68 -3.81 -6.72 18.34
N ALA A 69 -3.79 -6.19 19.55
CA ALA A 69 -4.98 -6.09 20.40
C ALA A 69 -6.05 -5.21 19.74
N THR A 70 -5.66 -4.06 19.21
CA THR A 70 -6.53 -3.14 18.48
C THR A 70 -7.04 -3.77 17.19
N TYR A 71 -6.17 -4.41 16.39
CA TYR A 71 -6.59 -5.05 15.13
C TYR A 71 -7.65 -6.13 15.35
N ARG A 72 -7.47 -6.99 16.36
CA ARG A 72 -8.46 -8.01 16.73
C ARG A 72 -9.78 -7.40 17.19
N GLU A 73 -9.74 -6.32 17.98
CA GLU A 73 -10.94 -5.61 18.45
C GLU A 73 -11.74 -4.99 17.29
N ILE A 74 -11.06 -4.26 16.40
CA ILE A 74 -11.74 -3.39 15.44
C ILE A 74 -11.96 -4.03 14.07
N LEU A 75 -11.27 -5.11 13.69
CA LEU A 75 -11.38 -5.70 12.35
C LEU A 75 -12.01 -7.09 12.32
N TYR A 76 -11.73 -7.93 13.32
CA TYR A 76 -12.08 -9.35 13.24
C TYR A 76 -13.59 -9.55 13.30
N ASN A 77 -14.08 -10.60 12.64
CA ASN A 77 -15.50 -10.99 12.56
C ASN A 77 -16.44 -9.96 11.88
N ARG A 78 -15.91 -8.86 11.31
CA ARG A 78 -16.70 -7.92 10.53
C ARG A 78 -16.93 -8.44 9.13
N LYS A 79 -18.11 -8.12 8.58
CA LYS A 79 -18.52 -8.53 7.23
C LYS A 79 -19.09 -7.36 6.46
N ASN A 80 -18.85 -7.36 5.15
CA ASN A 80 -19.57 -6.53 4.20
C ASN A 80 -21.01 -7.05 4.03
N ALA A 81 -21.89 -6.24 3.42
CA ALA A 81 -23.30 -6.57 3.22
C ALA A 81 -23.54 -7.81 2.33
N ASN A 82 -22.56 -8.21 1.51
CA ASN A 82 -22.60 -9.47 0.74
C ASN A 82 -22.24 -10.71 1.58
N GLY A 83 -21.96 -10.55 2.88
CA GLY A 83 -21.63 -11.64 3.81
C GLY A 83 -20.15 -12.05 3.84
N CYS A 84 -19.31 -11.42 3.01
CA CYS A 84 -17.87 -11.68 3.00
C CYS A 84 -17.16 -10.95 4.15
N PRO A 85 -16.08 -11.51 4.71
CA PRO A 85 -15.22 -10.78 5.65
C PRO A 85 -14.74 -9.47 5.03
N ILE A 86 -14.59 -8.43 5.86
CA ILE A 86 -14.00 -7.17 5.40
C ILE A 86 -12.52 -7.38 5.03
N GLY A 87 -12.00 -6.53 4.15
CA GLY A 87 -10.57 -6.42 3.88
C GLY A 87 -9.92 -5.26 4.62
N THR A 88 -8.60 -5.37 4.80
CA THR A 88 -7.70 -4.37 5.37
C THR A 88 -6.29 -4.68 4.87
N THR A 89 -5.51 -3.64 4.59
CA THR A 89 -4.14 -3.77 4.07
C THR A 89 -3.13 -3.28 5.10
N PHE A 90 -2.16 -4.12 5.44
CA PHE A 90 -1.09 -3.78 6.36
C PHE A 90 0.18 -3.48 5.56
N TYR A 91 0.65 -2.24 5.56
CA TYR A 91 1.95 -1.87 5.01
C TYR A 91 2.99 -2.05 6.10
N VAL A 92 3.63 -3.22 6.10
CA VAL A 92 4.46 -3.67 7.20
C VAL A 92 5.90 -3.23 7.00
N SER A 93 6.51 -2.61 8.02
CA SER A 93 7.96 -2.39 8.09
C SER A 93 8.65 -3.53 8.87
N HIS A 94 9.92 -3.84 8.56
CA HIS A 94 10.57 -5.02 9.17
C HIS A 94 10.90 -4.84 10.65
N GLU A 95 11.56 -3.75 11.02
CA GLU A 95 12.11 -3.61 12.37
C GLU A 95 11.00 -3.73 13.44
N TYR A 96 11.22 -4.59 14.44
CA TYR A 96 10.26 -4.91 15.51
C TYR A 96 8.94 -5.59 15.10
N SER A 97 8.82 -6.05 13.85
CA SER A 97 7.68 -6.86 13.42
C SER A 97 7.72 -8.29 13.95
N ASN A 98 6.56 -8.80 14.35
CA ASN A 98 6.30 -10.17 14.75
C ASN A 98 5.66 -10.91 13.57
N TYR A 99 6.45 -11.78 12.91
CA TYR A 99 6.02 -12.49 11.71
C TYR A 99 5.00 -13.60 11.97
N HIS A 100 4.92 -14.11 13.20
CA HIS A 100 3.81 -14.96 13.61
C HIS A 100 2.48 -14.21 13.59
N LEU A 101 2.44 -12.95 14.02
CA LEU A 101 1.24 -12.12 13.97
C LEU A 101 0.92 -11.64 12.54
N ILE A 102 1.92 -11.40 11.70
CA ILE A 102 1.72 -11.14 10.26
C ILE A 102 1.04 -12.35 9.59
N ASN A 103 1.48 -13.57 9.91
CA ASN A 103 0.83 -14.79 9.46
C ASN A 103 -0.64 -14.89 9.93
N GLU A 104 -0.93 -14.52 11.18
CA GLU A 104 -2.31 -14.48 11.68
C GLU A 104 -3.18 -13.52 10.87
N LEU A 105 -2.70 -12.28 10.62
CA LEU A 105 -3.41 -11.29 9.83
C LEU A 105 -3.69 -11.80 8.41
N TYR A 106 -2.69 -12.38 7.76
CA TYR A 106 -2.86 -13.03 6.45
C TYR A 106 -3.92 -14.14 6.50
N ASN A 107 -3.94 -14.97 7.55
CA ASN A 107 -4.91 -16.05 7.70
C ASN A 107 -6.34 -15.57 8.04
N GLN A 108 -6.51 -14.35 8.53
CA GLN A 108 -7.82 -13.67 8.56
C GLN A 108 -8.22 -13.12 7.17
N GLY A 109 -7.34 -13.24 6.19
CA GLY A 109 -7.50 -12.80 4.82
C GLY A 109 -7.03 -11.37 4.57
N PHE A 110 -6.50 -10.65 5.56
CA PHE A 110 -5.99 -9.30 5.34
C PHE A 110 -4.78 -9.32 4.40
N GLU A 111 -4.62 -8.23 3.65
CA GLU A 111 -3.49 -8.08 2.74
C GLU A 111 -2.25 -7.62 3.49
N ILE A 112 -1.11 -8.27 3.19
CA ILE A 112 0.20 -7.89 3.70
C ILE A 112 0.97 -7.25 2.54
N ALA A 113 1.38 -5.99 2.74
CA ALA A 113 2.08 -5.16 1.78
C ALA A 113 3.37 -4.60 2.39
N LEU A 114 4.20 -3.99 1.55
CA LEU A 114 5.58 -3.61 1.87
C LEU A 114 5.67 -2.16 2.36
N HIS A 115 6.40 -1.95 3.47
CA HIS A 115 6.72 -0.62 4.02
C HIS A 115 8.20 -0.46 4.39
N SER A 116 9.06 -1.09 3.59
CA SER A 116 10.52 -1.14 3.72
C SER A 116 11.08 -1.94 4.89
N ILE A 117 12.33 -2.37 4.73
CA ILE A 117 13.06 -3.05 5.79
C ILE A 117 13.39 -2.06 6.92
N THR A 118 14.05 -0.94 6.61
CA THR A 118 14.59 -0.10 7.69
C THR A 118 13.65 0.97 8.19
N HIS A 119 12.68 1.41 7.36
CA HIS A 119 11.91 2.63 7.61
C HIS A 119 12.82 3.81 8.06
N ARG A 120 14.05 3.88 7.51
CA ARG A 120 15.08 4.78 8.02
C ARG A 120 14.73 6.25 7.84
N THR A 121 15.23 7.04 8.78
CA THR A 121 15.32 8.48 8.66
C THR A 121 16.67 8.90 8.06
N PRO A 122 16.76 10.08 7.45
CA PRO A 122 15.69 11.07 7.26
C PRO A 122 14.92 10.85 5.95
N THR A 123 13.81 11.59 5.76
CA THR A 123 12.93 11.47 4.59
C THR A 123 13.66 11.66 3.26
N GLU A 124 14.68 12.52 3.21
CA GLU A 124 15.47 12.84 2.01
C GLU A 124 16.21 11.62 1.43
N PHE A 125 16.49 10.60 2.24
CA PHE A 125 17.03 9.34 1.75
C PHE A 125 16.10 8.74 0.70
N TRP A 126 14.80 8.65 0.98
CA TRP A 126 13.81 8.04 0.09
C TRP A 126 13.64 8.85 -1.20
N ALA A 127 13.71 10.17 -1.11
CA ALA A 127 13.57 11.07 -2.27
C ALA A 127 14.69 10.87 -3.31
N THR A 128 15.88 10.48 -2.86
CA THR A 128 17.09 10.35 -3.69
C THR A 128 17.67 8.94 -3.74
N ALA A 129 16.94 7.96 -3.17
CA ALA A 129 17.35 6.56 -3.11
C ALA A 129 17.62 6.01 -4.52
N SER A 130 18.75 5.32 -4.66
CA SER A 130 19.11 4.68 -5.93
C SER A 130 18.23 3.44 -6.18
N TYR A 131 18.27 2.93 -7.41
CA TYR A 131 17.62 1.65 -7.73
C TYR A 131 18.05 0.55 -6.76
N LYS A 132 19.35 0.48 -6.45
CA LYS A 132 19.90 -0.51 -5.52
C LYS A 132 19.30 -0.34 -4.13
N ASP A 133 19.27 0.90 -3.61
CA ASP A 133 18.73 1.19 -2.28
C ASP A 133 17.27 0.75 -2.17
N LEU A 134 16.43 1.10 -3.16
CA LEU A 134 15.01 0.73 -3.16
C LEU A 134 14.78 -0.75 -3.41
N LYS A 135 15.63 -1.41 -4.21
CA LYS A 135 15.59 -2.87 -4.36
C LYS A 135 15.86 -3.54 -3.01
N GLU A 136 16.91 -3.12 -2.31
CA GLU A 136 17.29 -3.72 -1.02
C GLU A 136 16.32 -3.35 0.10
N GLU A 137 15.67 -2.18 0.05
CA GLU A 137 14.67 -1.77 1.04
C GLU A 137 13.28 -2.36 0.78
N ILE A 138 12.83 -2.43 -0.48
CA ILE A 138 11.45 -2.78 -0.82
C ILE A 138 11.37 -4.17 -1.44
N ALA A 139 12.06 -4.41 -2.56
CA ALA A 139 11.91 -5.67 -3.28
C ALA A 139 12.39 -6.87 -2.45
N ASP A 140 13.50 -6.73 -1.73
CA ASP A 140 14.02 -7.77 -0.84
C ASP A 140 13.13 -8.00 0.39
N GLN A 141 12.36 -6.98 0.80
CA GLN A 141 11.37 -7.14 1.87
C GLN A 141 10.26 -8.13 1.48
N LYS A 142 9.95 -8.26 0.19
CA LYS A 142 8.97 -9.24 -0.31
C LYS A 142 9.37 -10.66 0.05
N GLU A 143 10.63 -11.02 -0.20
CA GLU A 143 11.16 -12.33 0.16
C GLU A 143 11.25 -12.51 1.67
N LEU A 144 11.71 -11.47 2.38
CA LEU A 144 11.81 -11.45 3.84
C LEU A 144 10.46 -11.76 4.51
N ILE A 145 9.39 -11.03 4.16
CA ILE A 145 8.05 -11.24 4.73
C ILE A 145 7.51 -12.62 4.34
N ALA A 146 7.60 -13.00 3.07
CA ALA A 146 7.10 -14.30 2.60
C ALA A 146 7.76 -15.45 3.36
N HIS A 147 9.09 -15.38 3.54
CA HIS A 147 9.87 -16.35 4.28
C HIS A 147 9.46 -16.38 5.76
N PHE A 148 9.65 -15.28 6.50
CA PHE A 148 9.51 -15.31 7.96
C PHE A 148 8.06 -15.41 8.44
N ALA A 149 7.08 -14.90 7.69
CA ALA A 149 5.66 -15.11 7.98
C ALA A 149 5.10 -16.40 7.39
N ASN A 150 5.87 -17.15 6.58
CA ASN A 150 5.40 -18.34 5.86
C ASN A 150 4.08 -18.07 5.10
N ILE A 151 4.06 -17.01 4.30
CA ILE A 151 2.91 -16.65 3.45
C ILE A 151 3.33 -16.71 1.97
N PRO A 152 2.40 -16.95 1.04
CA PRO A 152 2.75 -17.05 -0.38
C PRO A 152 3.29 -15.72 -0.90
N GLN A 153 4.49 -15.74 -1.50
CA GLN A 153 5.18 -14.53 -1.95
C GLN A 153 4.37 -13.75 -3.00
N GLU A 154 3.57 -14.44 -3.80
CA GLU A 154 2.67 -13.87 -4.80
C GLU A 154 1.50 -13.08 -4.21
N SER A 155 1.17 -13.30 -2.93
CA SER A 155 0.14 -12.52 -2.23
C SER A 155 0.62 -11.13 -1.80
N ILE A 156 1.94 -10.90 -1.81
CA ILE A 156 2.56 -9.62 -1.42
C ILE A 156 2.72 -8.76 -2.68
N ARG A 157 1.76 -7.87 -2.90
CA ARG A 157 1.59 -7.12 -4.16
C ARG A 157 1.87 -5.62 -3.99
N GLY A 158 1.49 -5.05 -2.86
CA GLY A 158 1.48 -3.62 -2.62
C GLY A 158 2.76 -3.06 -2.01
N VAL A 159 3.01 -1.78 -2.30
CA VAL A 159 4.08 -0.98 -1.71
C VAL A 159 3.51 0.33 -1.18
N ARG A 160 3.98 0.75 -0.01
CA ARG A 160 3.92 2.13 0.45
C ARG A 160 5.31 2.54 0.90
N ILE A 161 5.84 3.63 0.36
CA ILE A 161 7.18 4.12 0.69
C ILE A 161 7.09 4.90 2.01
N PRO A 162 8.03 4.70 2.96
CA PRO A 162 8.09 5.44 4.21
C PRO A 162 7.89 6.95 4.05
N PHE A 163 7.16 7.54 5.00
CA PHE A 163 6.83 8.97 5.03
C PHE A 163 6.07 9.49 3.80
N LEU A 164 5.52 8.60 2.97
CA LEU A 164 4.90 8.91 1.68
C LEU A 164 5.85 9.64 0.72
N GLN A 165 7.17 9.46 0.92
CA GLN A 165 8.19 10.10 0.10
C GLN A 165 8.45 9.27 -1.16
N LEU A 166 7.92 9.74 -2.29
CA LEU A 166 8.19 9.14 -3.59
C LEU A 166 9.67 9.26 -3.98
N ALA A 167 10.13 8.35 -4.85
CA ALA A 167 11.49 8.31 -5.37
C ALA A 167 11.53 8.51 -6.91
N GLY A 168 10.61 9.32 -7.43
CA GLY A 168 10.49 9.58 -8.86
C GLY A 168 10.24 8.30 -9.67
N ASN A 169 11.01 8.11 -10.74
CA ASN A 169 10.92 6.92 -11.59
C ASN A 169 11.46 5.65 -10.90
N THR A 170 12.37 5.81 -9.93
CA THR A 170 13.20 4.72 -9.41
C THR A 170 12.38 3.68 -8.64
N SER A 171 11.43 4.11 -7.80
CA SER A 171 10.58 3.17 -7.05
C SER A 171 9.73 2.32 -7.98
N TYR A 172 9.13 2.92 -8.99
CA TYR A 172 8.29 2.23 -9.96
C TYR A 172 9.10 1.32 -10.90
N GLN A 173 10.35 1.66 -11.23
CA GLN A 173 11.27 0.75 -11.91
C GLN A 173 11.51 -0.52 -11.09
N VAL A 174 11.89 -0.37 -9.81
CA VAL A 174 12.10 -1.51 -8.90
C VAL A 174 10.83 -2.36 -8.80
N MET A 175 9.66 -1.74 -8.70
CA MET A 175 8.39 -2.47 -8.68
C MET A 175 8.16 -3.28 -9.95
N ALA A 176 8.38 -2.68 -11.13
CA ALA A 176 8.18 -3.31 -12.42
C ALA A 176 9.12 -4.52 -12.65
N ASP A 177 10.36 -4.42 -12.16
CA ASP A 177 11.40 -5.44 -12.32
C ASP A 177 11.26 -6.59 -11.29
N HIS A 178 10.67 -6.30 -10.12
CA HIS A 178 10.52 -7.27 -9.03
C HIS A 178 9.08 -7.75 -8.79
N GLY A 179 8.17 -7.47 -9.72
CA GLY A 179 6.80 -7.99 -9.71
C GLY A 179 5.98 -7.49 -8.53
N LEU A 180 6.15 -6.21 -8.17
CA LEU A 180 5.27 -5.49 -7.25
C LEU A 180 4.21 -4.77 -8.09
N GLU A 181 2.96 -4.93 -7.72
CA GLU A 181 1.85 -4.66 -8.63
C GLU A 181 1.32 -3.24 -8.50
N TYR A 182 1.31 -2.69 -7.29
CA TYR A 182 0.79 -1.35 -7.06
C TYR A 182 1.53 -0.61 -5.95
N ASP A 183 1.54 0.71 -6.08
CA ASP A 183 2.02 1.67 -5.09
C ASP A 183 0.84 2.46 -4.54
N SER A 184 0.84 2.70 -3.22
CA SER A 184 -0.06 3.64 -2.57
C SER A 184 0.71 4.62 -1.70
N SER A 185 1.65 5.34 -2.30
CA SER A 185 2.46 6.36 -1.62
C SER A 185 2.14 7.77 -2.10
N TRP A 186 1.39 7.90 -3.20
CA TRP A 186 1.19 9.16 -3.90
C TRP A 186 -0.15 9.81 -3.54
N PRO A 187 -0.18 10.83 -2.67
CA PRO A 187 -1.40 11.57 -2.36
C PRO A 187 -1.81 12.51 -3.49
N THR A 188 -3.11 12.79 -3.56
CA THR A 188 -3.67 13.87 -4.38
C THR A 188 -4.56 14.75 -3.53
N SER A 189 -4.40 16.06 -3.68
CA SER A 189 -5.32 17.05 -3.09
C SER A 189 -6.11 17.80 -4.17
N LYS A 190 -5.69 17.68 -5.43
CA LYS A 190 -6.34 18.30 -6.58
C LYS A 190 -7.49 17.47 -7.15
N TYR A 191 -7.38 16.14 -7.12
CA TYR A 191 -8.33 15.21 -7.73
C TYR A 191 -9.14 14.46 -6.67
N LEU A 192 -9.87 15.20 -5.84
CA LEU A 192 -10.69 14.67 -4.75
C LEU A 192 -12.18 14.56 -5.10
N ASN A 193 -12.70 15.49 -5.91
CA ASN A 193 -14.10 15.52 -6.32
C ASN A 193 -14.23 16.13 -7.74
N PRO A 194 -14.40 15.30 -8.79
CA PRO A 194 -14.41 13.83 -8.73
C PRO A 194 -13.04 13.26 -8.33
N GLY A 195 -13.05 12.13 -7.62
CA GLY A 195 -11.85 11.46 -7.10
C GLY A 195 -11.03 10.75 -8.20
N LEU A 196 -9.71 10.72 -8.07
CA LEU A 196 -8.85 9.98 -9.01
C LEU A 196 -9.00 8.47 -8.81
N TRP A 197 -9.20 7.73 -9.90
CA TRP A 197 -9.20 6.26 -9.87
C TRP A 197 -7.78 5.69 -10.13
N PRO A 198 -7.48 4.46 -9.68
CA PRO A 198 -6.20 3.81 -9.96
C PRO A 198 -5.88 3.75 -11.46
N TYR A 199 -4.58 3.86 -11.77
CA TYR A 199 -4.08 3.98 -13.14
C TYR A 199 -2.67 3.39 -13.29
N THR A 200 -2.17 3.25 -14.50
CA THR A 200 -0.81 2.75 -14.80
C THR A 200 0.12 3.86 -15.29
N LEU A 201 1.42 3.62 -15.23
CA LEU A 201 2.45 4.57 -15.66
C LEU A 201 2.95 4.33 -17.10
N ASP A 202 2.19 3.64 -17.94
CA ASP A 202 2.48 3.55 -19.38
C ASP A 202 2.47 4.94 -20.06
N TYR A 203 1.68 5.88 -19.52
CA TYR A 203 1.52 7.24 -20.02
C TYR A 203 1.66 8.26 -18.89
N ALA A 204 1.84 9.53 -19.26
CA ALA A 204 2.03 10.63 -18.33
C ALA A 204 0.82 10.79 -17.39
N SER A 205 1.10 10.81 -16.10
CA SER A 205 0.06 11.03 -15.08
C SER A 205 -0.40 12.49 -15.04
N ILE A 206 -1.70 12.70 -14.83
CA ILE A 206 -2.27 14.01 -14.53
C ILE A 206 -2.20 14.36 -13.03
N GLN A 207 -1.87 13.40 -12.16
CA GLN A 207 -1.89 13.55 -10.71
C GLN A 207 -0.94 14.69 -10.28
N ASP A 208 -1.40 15.52 -9.35
CA ASP A 208 -0.55 16.51 -8.69
C ASP A 208 0.59 15.82 -7.94
N CYS A 209 1.71 16.52 -7.71
CA CYS A 209 2.87 15.97 -7.03
C CYS A 209 3.13 16.70 -5.70
N PRO A 210 2.35 16.43 -4.62
CA PRO A 210 2.52 17.12 -3.34
C PRO A 210 3.88 16.84 -2.69
N VAL A 211 4.40 15.61 -2.87
CA VAL A 211 5.67 15.15 -2.29
C VAL A 211 6.61 14.73 -3.43
N PRO A 212 7.38 15.67 -4.02
CA PRO A 212 8.28 15.37 -5.12
C PRO A 212 9.52 14.57 -4.67
N PRO A 213 10.19 13.85 -5.57
CA PRO A 213 9.91 13.74 -7.01
C PRO A 213 8.87 12.63 -7.35
N CYS A 214 7.99 12.92 -8.30
CA CYS A 214 7.03 11.95 -8.86
C CYS A 214 7.52 11.35 -10.19
N PRO A 215 7.07 10.14 -10.59
CA PRO A 215 7.48 9.52 -11.85
C PRO A 215 7.00 10.33 -13.06
N THR A 216 7.87 10.44 -14.05
CA THR A 216 7.61 11.09 -15.35
C THR A 216 7.87 10.17 -16.54
N ALA A 217 8.57 9.06 -16.32
CA ALA A 217 8.88 8.08 -17.36
C ALA A 217 7.70 7.12 -17.62
N SER A 218 7.68 6.54 -18.82
CA SER A 218 6.78 5.43 -19.15
C SER A 218 7.30 4.16 -18.49
N ILE A 219 6.58 3.69 -17.47
CA ILE A 219 6.89 2.50 -16.68
C ILE A 219 5.67 1.57 -16.68
N PRO A 220 5.53 0.70 -17.69
CA PRO A 220 4.46 -0.30 -17.73
C PRO A 220 4.55 -1.30 -16.57
N LYS A 221 3.40 -1.89 -16.20
CA LYS A 221 3.16 -2.90 -15.15
C LYS A 221 2.70 -2.38 -13.77
N PRO A 222 3.43 -1.51 -13.06
CA PRO A 222 2.99 -1.07 -11.75
C PRO A 222 1.81 -0.12 -11.88
N TRP A 223 0.89 -0.23 -10.92
CA TRP A 223 -0.27 0.63 -10.78
C TRP A 223 -0.03 1.67 -9.71
N VAL A 224 -0.58 2.87 -9.93
CA VAL A 224 -0.74 3.87 -8.88
C VAL A 224 -2.14 3.69 -8.29
N GLN A 225 -2.21 3.46 -6.98
CA GLN A 225 -3.43 3.57 -6.20
C GLN A 225 -3.39 4.89 -5.42
N PRO A 226 -3.96 5.97 -5.99
CA PRO A 226 -3.80 7.31 -5.45
C PRO A 226 -4.40 7.41 -4.06
N MET A 227 -3.69 8.09 -3.17
CA MET A 227 -4.22 8.40 -1.84
C MET A 227 -5.05 9.67 -1.92
N LEU A 228 -6.38 9.53 -2.00
CA LEU A 228 -7.28 10.68 -1.96
C LEU A 228 -7.22 11.29 -0.56
N SER A 229 -6.62 12.47 -0.43
CA SER A 229 -6.47 13.15 0.85
C SER A 229 -7.82 13.36 1.54
N PHE A 230 -7.85 13.14 2.85
CA PHE A 230 -8.91 13.63 3.71
C PHE A 230 -8.93 15.16 3.69
N ARG A 231 -10.09 15.74 4.00
CA ARG A 231 -10.24 17.12 4.42
C ARG A 231 -10.47 17.14 5.93
N ASP A 232 -9.64 17.91 6.63
CA ASP A 232 -9.81 18.14 8.06
C ASP A 232 -11.02 19.04 8.37
N ASP A 233 -11.28 19.35 9.65
CA ASP A 233 -12.47 20.14 10.05
C ASP A 233 -12.50 21.56 9.45
N ARG A 234 -11.37 22.06 8.93
CA ARG A 234 -11.27 23.36 8.26
C ARG A 234 -11.13 23.22 6.74
N GLY A 235 -11.19 22.01 6.21
CA GLY A 235 -11.14 21.72 4.78
C GLY A 235 -9.73 21.59 4.21
N TYR A 236 -8.68 21.59 5.05
CA TYR A 236 -7.30 21.40 4.58
C TYR A 236 -7.03 19.93 4.26
N PRO A 237 -6.25 19.64 3.20
CA PRO A 237 -5.95 18.27 2.83
C PRO A 237 -4.95 17.62 3.80
N CYS A 238 -5.18 16.36 4.12
CA CYS A 238 -4.28 15.49 4.87
C CYS A 238 -4.27 14.09 4.23
N ALA A 239 -3.08 13.58 3.91
CA ALA A 239 -2.95 12.29 3.23
C ALA A 239 -3.33 11.10 4.13
N MET A 240 -3.04 11.20 5.44
CA MET A 240 -3.40 10.21 6.45
C MET A 240 -4.29 10.84 7.51
N ALA A 241 -5.22 10.07 8.08
CA ALA A 241 -6.21 10.61 9.00
C ALA A 241 -5.59 11.11 10.33
N ASP A 242 -4.46 10.54 10.74
CA ASP A 242 -3.66 10.97 11.91
C ASP A 242 -2.72 12.14 11.61
N SER A 243 -2.56 12.52 10.34
CA SER A 243 -1.81 13.70 9.89
C SER A 243 -2.67 14.96 9.73
N CYS A 244 -3.99 14.85 9.90
CA CYS A 244 -4.90 15.99 9.82
C CYS A 244 -4.64 16.98 10.97
N TYR A 245 -4.44 18.25 10.62
CA TYR A 245 -4.01 19.26 11.59
C TYR A 245 -5.18 19.83 12.40
N PHE A 246 -6.25 20.25 11.73
CA PHE A 246 -7.44 20.77 12.41
C PHE A 246 -8.45 19.66 12.62
N THR A 247 -8.40 19.04 13.80
CA THR A 247 -9.26 17.92 14.16
C THR A 247 -10.20 18.24 15.32
N PRO A 248 -11.29 17.49 15.49
CA PRO A 248 -12.17 17.63 16.63
C PRO A 248 -11.44 17.38 17.95
N ASN A 249 -12.08 17.76 19.06
CA ASN A 249 -11.59 17.35 20.37
C ASN A 249 -11.53 15.81 20.43
N VAL A 250 -10.41 15.25 20.87
CA VAL A 250 -10.16 13.79 20.92
C VAL A 250 -11.18 13.01 21.75
N THR A 251 -11.94 13.67 22.64
CA THR A 251 -13.02 13.04 23.41
C THR A 251 -14.41 13.17 22.76
N ASP A 252 -14.56 13.98 21.71
CA ASP A 252 -15.83 14.19 21.00
C ASP A 252 -16.04 13.16 19.91
N VAL A 253 -16.57 12.00 20.30
CA VAL A 253 -16.83 10.85 19.42
C VAL A 253 -17.74 11.22 18.25
N ASP A 254 -18.74 12.08 18.47
CA ASP A 254 -19.70 12.43 17.42
C ASP A 254 -19.11 13.38 16.39
N ALA A 255 -18.26 14.32 16.82
CA ALA A 255 -17.53 15.18 15.89
C ALA A 255 -16.52 14.39 15.06
N TRP A 256 -15.78 13.45 15.67
CA TRP A 256 -14.90 12.54 14.93
C TRP A 256 -15.65 11.66 13.93
N TYR A 257 -16.77 11.07 14.35
CA TYR A 257 -17.61 10.29 13.45
C TYR A 257 -18.12 11.15 12.28
N LYS A 258 -18.51 12.39 12.55
CA LYS A 258 -18.93 13.34 11.53
C LYS A 258 -17.80 13.65 10.54
N LEU A 259 -16.57 13.87 11.02
CA LEU A 259 -15.41 14.07 10.15
C LEU A 259 -15.19 12.86 9.22
N PHE A 260 -15.26 11.63 9.76
CA PHE A 260 -15.08 10.41 8.98
C PHE A 260 -16.18 10.22 7.93
N ILE A 261 -17.45 10.36 8.31
CA ILE A 261 -18.56 10.16 7.37
C ILE A 261 -18.60 11.25 6.30
N THR A 262 -18.24 12.49 6.62
CA THR A 262 -18.18 13.59 5.63
C THR A 262 -17.14 13.31 4.55
N ASN A 263 -15.96 12.83 4.93
CA ASN A 263 -14.91 12.46 3.98
C ASN A 263 -15.30 11.25 3.11
N PHE A 264 -15.98 10.27 3.69
CA PHE A 264 -16.55 9.15 2.95
C PHE A 264 -17.63 9.60 1.94
N GLU A 265 -18.52 10.50 2.35
CA GLU A 265 -19.63 11.01 1.53
C GLU A 265 -19.15 11.74 0.27
N GLU A 266 -18.01 12.43 0.31
CA GLU A 266 -17.40 13.06 -0.87
C GLU A 266 -17.17 12.05 -2.02
N GLN A 267 -16.71 10.84 -1.69
CA GLN A 267 -16.52 9.78 -2.68
C GLN A 267 -17.83 9.07 -3.01
N TYR A 268 -18.60 8.71 -1.98
CA TYR A 268 -19.82 7.91 -2.10
C TYR A 268 -20.92 8.61 -2.91
N LEU A 269 -21.08 9.93 -2.71
CA LEU A 269 -22.03 10.78 -3.45
C LEU A 269 -21.42 11.36 -4.74
N GLY A 270 -20.10 11.26 -4.91
CA GLY A 270 -19.35 11.67 -6.09
C GLY A 270 -19.24 10.57 -7.15
N ASN A 271 -18.04 10.37 -7.67
CA ASN A 271 -17.75 9.36 -8.71
C ASN A 271 -17.38 7.98 -8.15
N ARG A 272 -17.51 7.76 -6.83
CA ARG A 272 -17.21 6.52 -6.12
C ARG A 272 -15.77 6.03 -6.22
N ALA A 273 -14.82 6.95 -6.42
CA ALA A 273 -13.42 6.60 -6.33
C ALA A 273 -13.12 5.94 -4.95
N PRO A 274 -12.14 5.03 -4.86
CA PRO A 274 -11.87 4.30 -3.64
C PRO A 274 -11.59 5.25 -2.47
N PHE A 275 -12.34 5.10 -1.38
CA PHE A 275 -12.17 5.89 -0.18
C PHE A 275 -11.11 5.22 0.72
N GLY A 276 -9.96 5.86 0.88
CA GLY A 276 -8.88 5.34 1.71
C GLY A 276 -8.92 5.85 3.12
N PHE A 277 -8.90 4.95 4.11
CA PHE A 277 -8.74 5.29 5.51
C PHE A 277 -7.35 4.83 5.97
N TYR A 278 -6.36 5.72 5.81
CA TYR A 278 -4.95 5.44 6.09
C TYR A 278 -4.57 5.97 7.48
N LEU A 279 -4.01 5.10 8.33
CA LEU A 279 -3.69 5.39 9.72
C LEU A 279 -2.44 4.63 10.19
N HIS A 280 -1.82 5.12 11.25
CA HIS A 280 -1.01 4.29 12.14
C HIS A 280 -1.85 3.85 13.34
N GLU A 281 -1.65 2.63 13.83
CA GLU A 281 -2.48 2.09 14.91
C GLU A 281 -2.40 2.88 16.23
N TRP A 282 -1.22 3.47 16.52
CA TRP A 282 -1.00 4.24 17.74
C TRP A 282 -2.03 5.36 17.91
N TYR A 283 -2.55 5.90 16.81
CA TYR A 283 -3.53 6.97 16.85
C TYR A 283 -4.87 6.49 17.44
N LEU A 284 -5.28 5.27 17.13
CA LEU A 284 -6.50 4.67 17.69
C LEU A 284 -6.28 4.20 19.14
N GLU A 285 -5.13 3.62 19.44
CA GLU A 285 -4.81 3.12 20.78
C GLU A 285 -4.67 4.27 21.80
N SER A 286 -4.02 5.36 21.42
CA SER A 286 -3.81 6.52 22.30
C SER A 286 -5.01 7.46 22.41
N GLN A 287 -5.98 7.40 21.47
CA GLN A 287 -7.14 8.30 21.43
C GLN A 287 -8.46 7.50 21.46
N PRO A 288 -8.99 7.16 22.66
CA PRO A 288 -10.20 6.33 22.78
C PRO A 288 -11.44 6.90 22.09
N GLY A 289 -11.60 8.23 22.05
CA GLY A 289 -12.73 8.86 21.35
C GLY A 289 -12.65 8.72 19.84
N VAL A 290 -11.44 8.84 19.27
CA VAL A 290 -11.16 8.58 17.84
C VAL A 290 -11.44 7.12 17.52
N LYS A 291 -10.97 6.17 18.35
CA LYS A 291 -11.24 4.74 18.17
C LYS A 291 -12.74 4.43 18.22
N ALA A 292 -13.47 5.01 19.18
CA ALA A 292 -14.92 4.84 19.27
C ALA A 292 -15.63 5.38 18.01
N ALA A 293 -15.22 6.54 17.50
CA ALA A 293 -15.73 7.11 16.26
C ALA A 293 -15.40 6.25 15.03
N TYR A 294 -14.20 5.66 15.00
CA TYR A 294 -13.77 4.76 13.94
C TYR A 294 -14.63 3.49 13.92
N ILE A 295 -14.82 2.84 15.08
CA ILE A 295 -15.73 1.69 15.22
C ILE A 295 -17.15 2.05 14.76
N LYS A 296 -17.67 3.21 15.19
CA LYS A 296 -18.99 3.70 14.77
C LYS A 296 -19.07 3.91 13.25
N PHE A 297 -18.01 4.44 12.63
CA PHE A 297 -17.90 4.56 11.18
C PHE A 297 -17.97 3.19 10.50
N LEU A 298 -17.13 2.23 10.92
CA LEU A 298 -17.14 0.87 10.38
C LEU A 298 -18.51 0.19 10.50
N ASP A 299 -19.16 0.32 11.66
CA ASP A 299 -20.51 -0.22 11.90
C ASP A 299 -21.55 0.41 10.96
N THR A 300 -21.40 1.69 10.62
CA THR A 300 -22.29 2.36 9.65
C THR A 300 -22.05 1.84 8.24
N VAL A 301 -20.81 1.89 7.74
CA VAL A 301 -20.53 1.60 6.33
C VAL A 301 -20.70 0.13 5.97
N THR A 302 -20.46 -0.80 6.90
CA THR A 302 -20.66 -2.24 6.68
C THR A 302 -22.14 -2.65 6.51
N ARG A 303 -23.08 -1.77 6.90
CA ARG A 303 -24.52 -1.98 6.72
C ARG A 303 -25.04 -1.50 5.36
N LEU A 304 -24.24 -0.74 4.61
CA LEU A 304 -24.63 -0.24 3.29
C LEU A 304 -24.44 -1.33 2.24
N SER A 305 -25.49 -1.61 1.45
CA SER A 305 -25.52 -2.74 0.51
C SER A 305 -24.61 -2.57 -0.72
N ASP A 306 -24.11 -1.37 -0.94
CA ASP A 306 -23.29 -0.98 -2.09
C ASP A 306 -21.90 -0.46 -1.69
N VAL A 307 -21.50 -0.66 -0.43
CA VAL A 307 -20.20 -0.31 0.12
C VAL A 307 -19.45 -1.57 0.55
N PHE A 308 -18.16 -1.63 0.23
CA PHE A 308 -17.32 -2.80 0.52
C PHE A 308 -15.97 -2.37 1.07
N LEU A 309 -15.69 -2.81 2.29
CA LEU A 309 -14.36 -2.72 2.90
C LEU A 309 -13.54 -3.87 2.33
N VAL A 310 -12.51 -3.56 1.57
CA VAL A 310 -11.74 -4.52 0.77
C VAL A 310 -10.23 -4.32 0.98
N ASN A 311 -9.45 -5.34 0.67
CA ASN A 311 -8.00 -5.19 0.57
C ASN A 311 -7.69 -4.25 -0.60
N HIS A 312 -6.55 -3.55 -0.55
CA HIS A 312 -6.19 -2.61 -1.60
C HIS A 312 -6.01 -3.31 -2.96
N GLY A 313 -5.43 -4.51 -2.97
CA GLY A 313 -5.31 -5.36 -4.15
C GLY A 313 -6.66 -5.71 -4.80
N GLU A 314 -7.75 -5.83 -4.02
CA GLU A 314 -9.08 -6.14 -4.57
C GLU A 314 -9.69 -4.95 -5.32
N VAL A 315 -9.35 -3.72 -4.93
CA VAL A 315 -9.71 -2.52 -5.72
C VAL A 315 -9.06 -2.60 -7.09
N LEU A 316 -7.78 -2.97 -7.14
CA LEU A 316 -7.08 -3.12 -8.41
C LEU A 316 -7.67 -4.25 -9.25
N ASP A 317 -8.00 -5.39 -8.64
CA ASP A 317 -8.63 -6.51 -9.33
C ASP A 317 -9.97 -6.10 -9.98
N TRP A 318 -10.75 -5.26 -9.30
CA TRP A 318 -11.96 -4.66 -9.87
C TRP A 318 -11.64 -3.64 -10.98
N VAL A 319 -10.67 -2.75 -10.81
CA VAL A 319 -10.28 -1.77 -11.84
C VAL A 319 -9.85 -2.48 -13.13
N LYS A 320 -9.11 -3.59 -13.01
CA LYS A 320 -8.66 -4.41 -14.14
C LYS A 320 -9.81 -5.09 -14.86
N ASN A 321 -10.85 -5.51 -14.14
CA ASN A 321 -12.00 -6.25 -14.65
C ASN A 321 -13.31 -5.69 -14.06
N PRO A 322 -13.71 -4.47 -14.46
CA PRO A 322 -14.77 -3.74 -13.80
C PRO A 322 -16.11 -4.38 -14.12
N VAL A 323 -16.89 -4.62 -13.07
CA VAL A 323 -18.27 -5.15 -13.16
C VAL A 323 -19.22 -4.21 -12.40
N PRO A 324 -20.47 -4.08 -12.84
CA PRO A 324 -21.46 -3.27 -12.12
C PRO A 324 -21.78 -3.87 -10.75
N LEU A 325 -22.30 -3.03 -9.85
CA LEU A 325 -22.62 -3.35 -8.46
C LEU A 325 -23.45 -4.63 -8.29
N ASN A 326 -24.47 -4.82 -9.13
CA ASN A 326 -25.35 -5.98 -9.08
C ASN A 326 -24.65 -7.31 -9.40
N GLU A 327 -23.56 -7.26 -10.17
CA GLU A 327 -22.70 -8.40 -10.46
C GLU A 327 -21.63 -8.56 -9.37
N TYR A 328 -21.04 -7.46 -8.90
CA TYR A 328 -20.08 -7.49 -7.79
C TYR A 328 -20.68 -8.12 -6.52
N MET A 329 -21.93 -7.78 -6.19
CA MET A 329 -22.67 -8.37 -5.06
C MET A 329 -22.84 -9.88 -5.10
N LYS A 330 -22.74 -10.48 -6.30
CA LYS A 330 -22.88 -11.93 -6.51
C LYS A 330 -21.53 -12.63 -6.58
N LYS A 331 -20.41 -11.90 -6.59
CA LYS A 331 -19.08 -12.51 -6.59
C LYS A 331 -18.89 -13.32 -5.31
N PRO A 332 -18.27 -14.51 -5.39
CA PRO A 332 -17.87 -15.22 -4.20
C PRO A 332 -16.87 -14.38 -3.40
N CYS A 333 -16.79 -14.64 -2.09
CA CYS A 333 -15.78 -14.01 -1.25
C CYS A 333 -14.37 -14.35 -1.72
N ARG A 334 -13.42 -13.46 -1.42
CA ARG A 334 -11.99 -13.67 -1.65
C ARG A 334 -11.57 -15.05 -1.14
N SER A 335 -10.84 -15.78 -1.99
CA SER A 335 -10.18 -17.03 -1.63
C SER A 335 -8.68 -16.79 -1.47
N PHE A 336 -8.09 -17.38 -0.43
CA PHE A 336 -6.65 -17.43 -0.23
C PHE A 336 -6.31 -18.79 0.38
N THR A 337 -5.04 -19.20 0.31
CA THR A 337 -4.58 -20.46 0.89
C THR A 337 -4.09 -20.18 2.31
N PRO A 338 -4.78 -20.66 3.37
CA PRO A 338 -4.29 -20.49 4.72
C PRO A 338 -2.93 -21.15 4.87
N THR A 339 -2.06 -20.56 5.67
CA THR A 339 -0.72 -21.08 5.93
C THR A 339 -0.54 -21.36 7.41
N ASN A 340 0.20 -22.42 7.73
CA ASN A 340 0.50 -22.75 9.12
C ASN A 340 1.71 -21.96 9.61
N CYS A 341 1.71 -21.56 10.87
CA CYS A 341 2.86 -20.94 11.52
C CYS A 341 3.16 -21.63 12.84
N ALA A 342 4.27 -22.37 12.91
CA ALA A 342 4.81 -22.86 14.16
C ALA A 342 5.73 -21.76 14.73
N MET A 343 5.18 -20.91 15.62
CA MET A 343 5.88 -19.76 16.18
C MET A 343 7.24 -20.18 16.79
N ARG A 344 8.31 -19.50 16.39
CA ARG A 344 9.65 -19.62 16.97
C ARG A 344 10.18 -18.25 17.39
N PRO A 345 10.46 -18.03 18.68
CA PRO A 345 11.14 -16.83 19.12
C PRO A 345 12.63 -16.92 18.77
N CYS A 346 13.16 -15.88 18.14
CA CYS A 346 14.56 -15.79 17.75
C CYS A 346 15.22 -14.57 18.37
N ASN A 347 16.47 -14.72 18.80
CA ASN A 347 17.34 -13.62 19.22
C ASN A 347 18.58 -13.62 18.33
N THR A 348 18.70 -12.61 17.48
CA THR A 348 19.75 -12.57 16.45
C THR A 348 20.48 -11.24 16.47
N PHE A 349 21.76 -11.27 16.12
CA PHE A 349 22.63 -10.10 16.07
C PHE A 349 22.61 -9.46 14.68
N GLU A 350 22.50 -8.14 14.60
CA GLU A 350 22.70 -7.37 13.37
C GLU A 350 24.13 -6.78 13.38
N PRO A 351 25.01 -7.19 12.45
CA PRO A 351 26.43 -6.80 12.49
C PRO A 351 26.72 -5.32 12.23
N ASN A 352 25.93 -4.64 11.40
CA ASN A 352 26.21 -3.27 10.96
C ASN A 352 25.86 -2.23 12.04
N ASN A 353 24.90 -2.52 12.91
CA ASN A 353 24.40 -1.64 13.96
C ASN A 353 24.74 -2.14 15.38
N GLY A 354 25.23 -3.38 15.50
CA GLY A 354 25.75 -3.93 16.74
C GLY A 354 24.68 -4.28 17.78
N LYS A 355 23.42 -4.47 17.38
CA LYS A 355 22.29 -4.76 18.28
C LYS A 355 21.80 -6.19 18.16
N TYR A 356 21.18 -6.66 19.23
CA TYR A 356 20.41 -7.89 19.25
C TYR A 356 18.93 -7.56 19.09
N TYR A 357 18.25 -8.37 18.30
CA TYR A 357 16.83 -8.22 18.01
C TYR A 357 16.08 -9.50 18.37
N TRP A 358 14.96 -9.32 19.06
CA TRP A 358 14.00 -10.38 19.33
C TRP A 358 12.83 -10.24 18.37
N PHE A 359 12.48 -11.34 17.71
CA PHE A 359 11.31 -11.39 16.84
C PHE A 359 10.81 -12.84 16.73
N ASP A 360 9.50 -12.98 16.61
CA ASP A 360 8.85 -14.29 16.45
C ASP A 360 8.59 -14.54 14.97
N ILE A 361 8.93 -15.73 14.51
CA ILE A 361 8.82 -16.14 13.09
C ILE A 361 8.08 -17.47 12.93
N CYS A 362 7.75 -17.80 11.69
CA CYS A 362 7.13 -19.06 11.29
C CYS A 362 8.13 -20.09 10.73
N THR A 363 9.41 -19.72 10.60
CA THR A 363 10.49 -20.55 10.03
C THR A 363 11.61 -20.81 11.04
N SER A 364 12.78 -21.25 10.57
CA SER A 364 13.96 -21.45 11.43
C SER A 364 14.67 -20.13 11.72
N CYS A 365 15.20 -19.99 12.94
CA CYS A 365 15.94 -18.77 13.31
C CYS A 365 17.14 -18.58 12.38
N PRO A 366 17.31 -17.38 11.80
CA PRO A 366 18.46 -17.06 10.96
C PRO A 366 19.73 -16.89 11.82
N LEU A 367 20.91 -16.88 11.18
CA LEU A 367 22.19 -16.70 11.87
C LEU A 367 22.38 -15.25 12.33
N PHE A 368 21.99 -14.31 11.48
CA PHE A 368 22.01 -12.87 11.74
C PHE A 368 20.60 -12.30 11.68
N TYR A 369 20.41 -11.12 12.24
CA TYR A 369 19.16 -10.40 12.06
C TYR A 369 19.00 -10.04 10.57
N PRO A 370 17.87 -10.39 9.95
CA PRO A 370 17.59 -10.00 8.57
C PRO A 370 17.64 -8.48 8.42
N TRP A 371 18.29 -7.97 7.37
CA TRP A 371 18.40 -6.54 7.16
C TRP A 371 18.68 -6.20 5.70
N VAL A 372 18.81 -4.92 5.37
CA VAL A 372 19.19 -4.44 4.02
C VAL A 372 20.52 -5.08 3.62
N GLY A 373 20.54 -5.71 2.44
CA GLY A 373 21.70 -6.45 1.92
C GLY A 373 21.84 -7.90 2.44
N ASN A 374 21.09 -8.31 3.47
CA ASN A 374 20.98 -9.71 3.92
C ASN A 374 19.53 -10.01 4.38
N PRO A 375 18.55 -10.05 3.46
CA PRO A 375 17.12 -10.08 3.82
C PRO A 375 16.66 -11.39 4.47
N LEU A 376 17.48 -12.44 4.48
CA LEU A 376 17.17 -13.72 5.14
C LEU A 376 18.07 -14.00 6.34
N GLY A 377 19.01 -13.10 6.69
CA GLY A 377 19.89 -13.27 7.84
C GLY A 377 20.78 -14.53 7.76
N ALA A 378 21.15 -14.92 6.54
CA ALA A 378 22.00 -16.09 6.28
C ALA A 378 23.45 -15.88 6.72
#